data_AF-A0A971MMB5-F1
#
_entry.id   AF-A0A971MMB5-F1
#
_cell.length_a   1.000
_cell.length_b   1.000
_cell.length_c   1.000
_cell.angle_alpha   90.00
_cell.angle_beta   90.00
_cell.angle_gamma   90.00
#
_symmetry.space_group_name_H-M   'P 1'
#
loop_
_entity.id
_entity.type
_entity.pdbx_description
1 polymer ?
#
loop_
_entity_poly.entity_id
_entity_poly.type
_entity_poly.pdbx_seq_one_letter_code
_entity_poly.pdbx_strand_id
1 'polypeptide(L)' 'MNRGDLFSVYLNGVMMTICVIGSYKEEYSGEEVVVLALVNPENMLHIPLSDMNMFFPKKVMN' A
#
# COMPACT_ATOMS: atom_id res chain seq x y z
N MET A 1 9.92 -7.16 4.78
CA MET A 1 9.07 -6.53 3.76
C MET A 1 9.03 -5.06 4.07
N ASN A 2 9.20 -4.22 3.07
CA ASN A 2 9.24 -2.78 3.22
C ASN A 2 7.89 -2.17 2.84
N ARG A 3 7.62 -0.98 3.36
CA ARG A 3 6.48 -0.18 2.92
C ARG A 3 6.54 0.03 1.40
N GLY A 4 5.44 -0.28 0.72
CA GLY A 4 5.33 -0.22 -0.73
C GLY A 4 5.57 -1.55 -1.46
N ASP A 5 6.04 -2.59 -0.76
CA ASP A 5 6.15 -3.92 -1.36
C ASP A 5 4.77 -4.44 -1.79
N LEU A 6 4.69 -4.95 -3.02
CA LEU A 6 3.51 -5.58 -3.61
C LEU A 6 3.78 -7.05 -3.86
N PHE A 7 2.86 -7.92 -3.45
CA PHE A 7 3.00 -9.36 -3.63
C PHE A 7 1.64 -10.05 -3.64
N SER A 8 1.59 -11.21 -4.29
CA SER A 8 0.39 -12.05 -4.35
C SER A 8 0.40 -13.07 -3.23
N VAL A 9 -0.73 -13.20 -2.54
CA VAL A 9 -0.97 -14.21 -1.50
C VAL A 9 -2.18 -15.05 -1.86
N TYR A 10 -2.19 -16.31 -1.44
CA TYR A 10 -3.37 -17.17 -1.50
C TYR A 10 -4.02 -17.20 -0.12
N LEU A 11 -5.26 -16.72 -0.04
CA LEU A 11 -6.01 -16.63 1.21
C LEU A 11 -7.39 -17.22 0.97
N ASN A 12 -7.73 -18.27 1.75
CA ASN A 12 -8.95 -19.06 1.57
C ASN A 12 -9.16 -19.58 0.12
N GLY A 13 -8.07 -19.95 -0.56
CA GLY A 13 -8.13 -20.45 -1.94
C GLY A 13 -8.26 -19.37 -3.02
N VAL A 14 -8.32 -18.09 -2.64
CA VAL A 14 -8.38 -16.95 -3.57
C VAL A 14 -7.01 -16.28 -3.64
N MET A 15 -6.50 -16.09 -4.86
CA MET A 15 -5.28 -15.31 -5.07
C MET A 15 -5.61 -13.81 -4.97
N MET A 16 -4.89 -13.10 -4.11
CA MET A 16 -5.08 -11.68 -3.85
C MET A 16 -3.74 -10.96 -3.96
N THR A 17 -3.74 -9.74 -4.50
CA THR A 17 -2.57 -8.86 -4.45
C THR A 17 -2.68 -7.93 -3.25
N ILE A 18 -1.61 -7.84 -2.46
CA ILE A 18 -1.55 -6.98 -1.28
C ILE A 18 -0.35 -6.04 -1.33
N CYS A 19 -0.51 -4.86 -0.73
CA CYS A 19 0.53 -3.85 -0.56
C CYS A 19 0.84 -3.64 0.92
N VAL A 20 2.12 -3.61 1.29
CA VAL A 20 2.55 -3.27 2.65
C VAL A 20 2.44 -1.76 2.86
N ILE A 21 1.63 -1.34 3.84
CA ILE A 21 1.45 0.07 4.18
C ILE A 21 2.39 0.49 5.32
N GLY A 22 2.70 -0.43 6.24
CA GLY A 22 3.61 -0.20 7.35
C GLY A 22 3.54 -1.33 8.37
N SER A 23 4.22 -1.15 9.49
CA SER A 23 4.10 -2.00 10.67
C SER A 23 4.04 -1.17 11.94
N TYR A 24 3.50 -1.75 13.01
CA TYR A 24 3.51 -1.17 14.34
C TYR A 24 3.68 -2.27 15.38
N LYS A 25 4.08 -1.89 16.59
CA LYS A 25 4.15 -2.79 17.73
C LYS A 25 2.86 -2.68 18.52
N GLU A 26 2.11 -3.76 18.65
CA GLU A 26 0.85 -3.79 19.37
C GLU A 26 1.12 -3.63 20.88
N GLU A 27 0.35 -2.76 21.54
CA GLU A 27 0.72 -2.26 22.88
C GLU A 27 0.57 -3.32 23.98
N TYR A 28 -0.35 -4.27 23.84
CA TYR A 28 -0.70 -5.24 24.89
C TYR A 28 0.13 -6.52 24.82
N SER A 29 0.30 -7.07 23.63
CA SER A 29 1.07 -8.28 23.32
C SER A 29 2.54 -7.98 23.05
N GLY A 30 2.86 -6.77 22.59
CA GLY A 30 4.18 -6.43 22.09
C GLY A 30 4.51 -7.05 20.73
N GLU A 31 3.55 -7.69 20.07
CA GLU A 31 3.75 -8.31 18.77
C GLU A 31 3.92 -7.26 17.67
N GLU A 32 4.76 -7.58 16.67
CA GLU A 32 4.90 -6.75 15.48
C GLU A 32 3.78 -7.08 14.50
N VAL A 33 2.96 -6.08 14.20
CA VAL A 33 1.80 -6.20 13.31
C VAL A 33 2.08 -5.47 12.01
N VAL A 34 1.83 -6.13 10.89
CA VAL A 34 1.95 -5.53 9.54
C VAL A 34 0.58 -5.08 9.06
N VAL A 35 0.52 -3.85 8.56
CA VAL A 35 -0.68 -3.28 7.93
C VAL A 35 -0.62 -3.53 6.43
N LEU A 36 -1.63 -4.23 5.90
CA LEU A 36 -1.73 -4.63 4.51
C LEU A 36 -2.96 -4.00 3.86
N ALA A 37 -2.79 -3.46 2.65
CA ALA A 37 -3.91 -3.04 1.80
C ALA A 37 -4.19 -4.12 0.75
N LEU A 38 -5.45 -4.50 0.59
CA LEU A 38 -5.89 -5.32 -0.53
C LEU A 38 -5.93 -4.45 -1.79
N VAL A 39 -5.29 -4.94 -2.85
CA VAL A 39 -5.22 -4.23 -4.13
C VAL A 39 -5.95 -5.06 -5.18
N ASN A 40 -6.95 -4.46 -5.84
CA ASN A 40 -7.49 -5.05 -7.06
C ASN A 40 -6.55 -4.70 -8.22
N PRO A 41 -5.91 -5.69 -8.87
CA PRO A 41 -4.99 -5.44 -9.97
C PRO A 41 -5.61 -4.68 -11.13
N GLU A 42 -6.91 -4.86 -11.39
CA GLU A 42 -7.63 -4.18 -12.47
C GLU A 42 -7.75 -2.67 -12.24
N ASN A 43 -7.65 -2.22 -10.99
CA ASN A 43 -7.74 -0.81 -10.61
C ASN A 43 -6.36 -0.19 -10.30
N MET A 44 -5.26 -0.91 -10.57
CA MET A 44 -3.91 -0.36 -10.39
C MET A 44 -3.56 0.62 -11.51
N LEU A 45 -3.19 1.84 -11.14
CA LEU A 45 -2.70 2.85 -12.05
C LEU A 45 -1.18 2.94 -11.96
N HIS A 46 -0.50 2.69 -13.07
CA HIS A 46 0.95 2.84 -13.20
C HIS A 46 1.26 4.17 -13.90
N ILE A 47 2.00 5.04 -13.22
CA ILE A 47 2.44 6.34 -13.76
C ILE A 47 3.94 6.53 -13.54
N PRO A 48 4.63 7.28 -14.42
CA PRO A 48 5.97 7.77 -14.14
C PRO A 48 5.99 8.61 -12.85
N LEU A 49 7.07 8.50 -12.07
CA LEU A 49 7.21 9.26 -10.83
C LEU A 49 7.16 10.78 -11.08
N SER A 50 7.67 11.24 -12.23
CA SER A 50 7.59 12.66 -12.66
C SER A 50 6.16 13.20 -12.67
N ASP A 51 5.21 12.33 -12.98
CA ASP A 51 3.82 12.69 -13.23
C ASP A 51 3.00 12.67 -11.94
N MET A 52 3.53 12.11 -10.85
CA MET A 52 2.86 12.02 -9.54
C MET A 52 2.38 13.39 -9.03
N ASN A 53 3.12 14.46 -9.34
CA ASN A 53 2.75 15.83 -8.98
C ASN A 53 1.40 16.28 -9.59
N MET A 54 0.88 15.59 -10.60
CA MET A 54 -0.44 15.89 -11.19
C MET A 54 -1.61 15.53 -10.27
N PHE A 55 -1.42 14.61 -9.32
CA PHE A 55 -2.48 14.17 -8.40
C PHE A 55 -2.64 15.08 -7.18
N PHE A 56 -1.66 15.94 -6.92
CA PHE A 56 -1.71 16.87 -5.80
C PHE A 56 -2.03 18.27 -6.34
N PRO A 57 -3.11 18.92 -5.88
CA PRO A 57 -3.38 20.29 -6.27
C PRO A 57 -2.17 21.15 -5.87
N LYS A 58 -1.56 21.83 -6.84
CA LYS A 58 -0.51 22.82 -6.56
C LYS A 58 -1.12 23.83 -5.59
N LYS A 59 -0.52 23.99 -4.40
CA LYS A 59 -0.90 25.06 -3.48
C LYS A 59 -0.96 26.36 -4.28
N VAL A 60 -2.14 26.95 -4.41
CA VAL A 60 -2.29 28.32 -4.89
C VAL A 60 -1.71 29.18 -3.77
N MET A 61 -0.44 29.55 -3.89
CA MET A 61 0.17 30.56 -3.04
C MET A 61 -0.32 31.91 -3.58
N ASN A 62 -1.23 32.54 -2.83
CA ASN A 62 -1.49 33.99 -2.92
C ASN A 62 -0.41 34.74 -2.16
#